data_AF-A0A6L5F1L7-F1
#
_entry.id   AF-A0A6L5F1L7-F1
#
_cell.length_a   1.000
_cell.length_b   1.000
_cell.length_c   1.000
_cell.angle_alpha   90.00
_cell.angle_beta   90.00
_cell.angle_gamma   90.00
#
_symmetry.space_group_name_H-M   'P 1'
#
loop_
_entity.id
_entity.type
_entity.pdbx_description
1 polymer ?
#
loop_
_entity_poly.entity_id
_entity_poly.type
_entity_poly.pdbx_seq_one_letter_code
_entity_poly.pdbx_strand_id
1 'polypeptide(L)'
;HDLNMVTRTWAGKRTVLRVALLAVRNRLRGRRPLTMGKALVARLWLALRDAGVPVWLRTPLAELVTANGRVIGIRAEQDGEHVAIEARRGVVLASGGFEHNLDMRREYFAGPVTTDWTVGSAGNTGDGIRAGERVGAALDLMDDAWWGPAVRNPEGPPFFCVAERSQPGAILV
;
A
#
# COMPACT_ATOMS: atom_id res chain seq x y z
N HIS A 1 -3.73 -25.20 -6.46
CA HIS A 1 -4.00 -26.14 -7.57
C HIS A 1 -5.08 -27.17 -7.21
N ASP A 2 -5.00 -27.84 -6.05
CA ASP A 2 -5.92 -28.97 -5.77
C ASP A 2 -7.38 -28.60 -5.44
N LEU A 3 -7.64 -27.39 -4.93
CA LEU A 3 -9.01 -26.94 -4.60
C LEU A 3 -9.95 -26.92 -5.83
N ASN A 4 -9.44 -26.48 -6.98
CA ASN A 4 -10.23 -26.43 -8.23
C ASN A 4 -10.45 -27.83 -8.85
N MET A 5 -9.78 -28.86 -8.32
CA MET A 5 -9.89 -30.25 -8.80
C MET A 5 -10.81 -31.10 -7.91
N VAL A 6 -11.65 -30.48 -7.08
CA VAL A 6 -12.56 -31.16 -6.13
C VAL A 6 -13.49 -32.17 -6.81
N THR A 7 -13.98 -31.87 -8.01
CA THR A 7 -14.86 -32.75 -8.78
C THR A 7 -14.09 -33.84 -9.52
N ARG A 8 -12.77 -33.67 -9.70
CA ARG A 8 -11.93 -34.48 -10.60
C ARG A 8 -10.99 -35.43 -9.88
N THR A 9 -10.60 -35.16 -8.63
CA THR A 9 -9.56 -35.93 -7.93
C THR A 9 -9.87 -36.14 -6.45
N TRP A 10 -9.40 -37.26 -5.90
CA TRP A 10 -9.47 -37.55 -4.46
C TRP A 10 -8.61 -36.59 -3.62
N ALA A 11 -7.46 -36.16 -4.14
CA ALA A 11 -6.61 -35.15 -3.51
C ALA A 11 -7.36 -33.80 -3.39
N GLY A 12 -8.11 -33.41 -4.43
CA GLY A 12 -8.96 -32.22 -4.40
C GLY A 12 -10.06 -32.31 -3.35
N LYS A 13 -10.79 -33.44 -3.28
CA LYS A 13 -11.82 -33.69 -2.25
C LYS A 13 -11.25 -33.61 -0.83
N ARG A 14 -10.11 -34.25 -0.56
CA ARG A 14 -9.42 -34.18 0.74
C ARG A 14 -8.99 -32.76 1.10
N THR A 15 -8.50 -32.00 0.12
CA THR A 15 -8.05 -30.61 0.32
C THR A 15 -9.23 -29.70 0.67
N VAL A 16 -10.35 -29.81 -0.04
CA VAL A 16 -11.58 -29.06 0.27
C VAL A 16 -12.09 -29.39 1.67
N LEU A 17 -12.16 -30.68 2.04
CA LEU A 17 -12.57 -31.08 3.38
C LEU A 17 -11.67 -30.47 4.47
N ARG A 18 -10.35 -30.49 4.26
CA ARG A 18 -9.38 -29.89 5.18
C ARG A 18 -9.59 -28.37 5.31
N VAL A 19 -9.76 -27.67 4.19
CA VAL A 19 -9.99 -26.21 4.21
C VAL A 19 -11.32 -25.86 4.88
N ALA A 20 -12.38 -26.64 4.63
CA ALA A 20 -13.68 -26.48 5.29
C ALA A 20 -13.56 -26.67 6.81
N LEU A 21 -12.90 -27.74 7.26
CA LEU A 21 -12.62 -27.99 8.68
C LEU A 21 -11.83 -26.83 9.32
N LEU A 22 -10.81 -26.32 8.63
CA LEU A 22 -10.04 -25.17 9.09
C LEU A 22 -10.89 -23.90 9.18
N ALA A 23 -11.76 -23.65 8.20
CA ALA A 23 -12.66 -22.50 8.18
C ALA A 23 -13.67 -22.56 9.35
N VAL A 24 -14.31 -23.72 9.57
CA VAL A 24 -15.20 -23.96 10.71
C VAL A 24 -14.46 -23.76 12.02
N ARG A 25 -13.28 -24.37 12.18
CA ARG A 25 -12.45 -24.22 13.39
C ARG A 25 -12.10 -22.76 13.66
N ASN A 26 -11.71 -22.02 12.63
CA ASN A 26 -11.37 -20.61 12.78
C ASN A 26 -12.60 -19.78 13.18
N ARG A 27 -13.76 -20.04 12.55
CA ARG A 27 -15.03 -19.38 12.88
C ARG A 27 -15.45 -19.64 14.33
N LEU A 28 -15.43 -20.91 14.77
CA LEU A 28 -15.76 -21.29 16.15
C LEU A 28 -14.82 -20.66 17.19
N ARG A 29 -13.55 -20.44 16.81
CA ARG A 29 -12.55 -19.77 17.67
C ARG A 29 -12.54 -18.24 17.53
N GLY A 30 -13.47 -17.66 16.77
CA GLY A 30 -13.49 -16.22 16.49
C GLY A 30 -12.26 -15.71 15.72
N ARG A 31 -11.47 -16.62 15.11
CA ARG A 31 -10.23 -16.27 14.40
C ARG A 31 -10.54 -15.84 12.98
N ARG A 32 -10.04 -14.67 12.59
CA ARG A 32 -10.07 -14.17 11.21
C ARG A 32 -8.66 -14.26 10.63
N PRO A 33 -8.31 -15.35 9.90
CA PRO A 33 -6.98 -15.49 9.34
C PRO A 33 -6.72 -14.38 8.32
N LEU A 34 -5.57 -13.70 8.46
CA LEU A 34 -5.08 -12.75 7.47
C LEU A 34 -4.17 -13.49 6.50
N THR A 35 -4.21 -13.11 5.22
CA THR A 35 -3.37 -13.68 4.16
C THR A 35 -2.75 -12.55 3.32
N MET A 36 -1.76 -12.89 2.48
CA MET A 36 -1.12 -11.97 1.53
C MET A 36 -0.61 -10.69 2.23
N GLY A 37 -0.76 -9.52 1.58
CA GLY A 37 -0.27 -8.24 2.11
C GLY A 37 -0.82 -7.91 3.51
N LYS A 38 -2.08 -8.27 3.82
CA LYS A 38 -2.66 -8.05 5.16
C LYS A 38 -1.91 -8.83 6.24
N ALA A 39 -1.50 -10.07 5.94
CA ALA A 39 -0.71 -10.86 6.87
C ALA A 39 0.69 -10.27 7.07
N LEU A 40 1.33 -9.81 5.99
CA LEU A 40 2.63 -9.14 6.05
C LEU A 40 2.58 -7.90 6.95
N VAL A 41 1.65 -6.97 6.67
CA VAL A 41 1.49 -5.74 7.46
C VAL A 41 1.17 -6.05 8.92
N ALA A 42 0.28 -7.02 9.18
CA ALA A 42 -0.03 -7.43 10.56
C ALA A 42 1.19 -7.99 11.29
N ARG A 43 2.07 -8.74 10.62
CA ARG A 43 3.30 -9.26 11.23
C ARG A 43 4.32 -8.16 11.50
N LEU A 44 4.46 -7.19 10.60
CA LEU A 44 5.29 -6.00 10.82
C LEU A 44 4.77 -5.16 12.00
N TRP A 45 3.46 -4.94 12.06
CA TRP A 45 2.83 -4.24 13.19
C TRP A 45 3.10 -4.92 14.53
N LEU A 46 2.98 -6.25 14.59
CA LEU A 46 3.33 -7.02 15.79
C LEU A 46 4.80 -6.86 16.15
N ALA A 47 5.71 -6.92 15.18
CA ALA A 47 7.14 -6.74 15.42
C ALA A 47 7.46 -5.34 15.98
N LEU A 48 6.83 -4.28 15.45
CA LEU A 48 6.98 -2.92 15.98
C LEU A 48 6.48 -2.82 17.42
N ARG A 49 5.29 -3.39 17.70
CA ARG A 49 4.71 -3.41 19.04
C ARG A 49 5.59 -4.16 20.03
N ASP A 50 6.06 -5.35 19.66
CA ASP A 50 6.90 -6.19 20.53
C ASP A 50 8.28 -5.54 20.78
N ALA A 51 8.78 -4.74 19.83
CA ALA A 51 9.97 -3.91 19.98
C ALA A 51 9.73 -2.58 20.72
N GLY A 52 8.49 -2.27 21.12
CA GLY A 52 8.14 -1.02 21.80
C GLY A 52 8.28 0.24 20.92
N VAL A 53 8.24 0.10 19.60
CA VAL A 53 8.33 1.24 18.68
C VAL A 53 6.98 1.95 18.62
N PRO A 54 6.89 3.25 18.97
CA PRO A 54 5.64 3.99 18.89
C PRO A 54 5.21 4.17 17.43
N VAL A 55 3.92 3.96 17.17
CA VAL A 55 3.33 4.18 15.85
C VAL A 55 2.20 5.19 15.96
N TRP A 56 2.36 6.33 15.30
CA TRP A 56 1.38 7.41 15.32
C TRP A 56 0.53 7.33 14.06
N LEU A 57 -0.79 7.28 14.23
CA LEU A 57 -1.77 7.24 13.14
C LEU A 57 -2.44 8.60 13.02
N ARG A 58 -3.00 8.91 11.86
CA ARG A 58 -3.60 10.25 11.57
C ARG A 58 -2.61 11.37 11.86
N THR A 59 -1.36 11.18 11.43
CA THR A 59 -0.27 12.12 11.64
C THR A 59 0.41 12.43 10.32
N PRO A 60 -0.30 13.08 9.37
CA PRO A 60 0.26 13.39 8.06
C PRO A 60 1.48 14.31 8.18
N LEU A 61 2.47 14.09 7.30
CA LEU A 61 3.66 14.92 7.18
C LEU A 61 3.29 16.27 6.57
N ALA A 62 3.73 17.37 7.20
CA ALA A 62 3.62 18.71 6.62
C ALA A 62 4.95 19.16 5.99
N GLU A 63 6.05 19.03 6.73
CA GLU A 63 7.37 19.50 6.30
C GLU A 63 8.53 18.75 6.99
N LEU A 64 9.68 18.74 6.31
CA LEU A 64 10.96 18.38 6.91
C LEU A 64 11.54 19.62 7.60
N VAL A 65 12.01 19.45 8.83
CA VAL A 65 12.69 20.52 9.57
C VAL A 65 14.19 20.39 9.36
N THR A 66 14.84 21.47 8.92
CA THR A 66 16.28 21.49 8.61
C THR A 66 17.03 22.51 9.47
N ALA A 67 18.29 22.21 9.77
CA ALA A 67 19.24 23.14 10.38
C ALA A 67 20.64 22.85 9.83
N ASN A 68 21.36 23.90 9.40
CA ASN A 68 22.72 23.79 8.84
C ASN A 68 22.84 22.73 7.73
N GLY A 69 21.85 22.65 6.83
CA GLY A 69 21.83 21.68 5.73
C GLY A 69 21.50 20.23 6.13
N ARG A 70 21.18 19.97 7.40
CA ARG A 70 20.79 18.64 7.90
C ARG A 70 19.30 18.62 8.27
N VAL A 71 18.60 17.56 7.88
CA VAL A 71 17.24 17.26 8.39
C VAL A 71 17.35 16.83 9.85
N ILE A 72 16.68 17.55 10.74
CA ILE A 72 16.69 17.34 12.20
C ILE A 72 15.34 16.86 12.74
N GLY A 73 14.32 16.73 11.89
CA GLY A 73 12.99 16.31 12.32
C GLY A 73 11.93 16.56 11.25
N ILE A 74 10.68 16.46 11.67
CA ILE A 74 9.51 16.77 10.85
C ILE A 74 8.53 17.64 11.62
N ARG A 75 7.72 18.40 10.90
CA ARG A 75 6.42 18.88 11.39
C ARG A 75 5.35 17.99 10.80
N ALA A 76 4.46 17.50 11.66
CA ALA A 76 3.28 16.75 11.28
C ALA A 76 2.03 17.45 11.79
N GLU A 77 0.87 17.02 11.34
CA GLU A 77 -0.41 17.50 11.85
C GLU A 77 -1.07 16.42 12.72
N GLN A 78 -1.58 16.78 13.89
CA GLN A 78 -2.40 15.91 14.73
C GLN A 78 -3.59 16.72 15.24
N ASP A 79 -4.80 16.19 15.02
CA ASP A 79 -6.05 16.79 15.49
C ASP A 79 -6.20 18.28 15.12
N GLY A 80 -5.69 18.66 13.94
CA GLY A 80 -5.72 20.04 13.41
C GLY A 80 -4.60 20.96 13.89
N GLU A 81 -3.70 20.47 14.74
CA GLU A 81 -2.54 21.22 15.24
C GLU A 81 -1.22 20.69 14.69
N HIS A 82 -0.23 21.58 14.57
CA HIS A 82 1.11 21.18 14.18
C HIS A 82 1.92 20.65 15.35
N VAL A 83 2.43 19.43 15.21
CA VAL A 83 3.36 18.79 16.14
C VAL A 83 4.76 18.71 15.52
N ALA A 84 5.78 19.09 16.29
CA ALA A 84 7.18 18.95 15.90
C ALA A 84 7.76 17.65 16.48
N ILE A 85 8.37 16.84 15.63
CA ILE A 85 8.99 15.56 16.00
C ILE A 85 10.47 15.63 15.66
N GLU A 86 11.33 15.65 16.69
CA GLU A 86 12.78 15.66 16.55
C GLU A 86 13.31 14.29 16.12
N ALA A 87 14.22 14.27 15.15
CA ALA A 87 14.90 13.09 14.66
C ALA A 87 16.42 13.21 14.87
N ARG A 88 16.92 12.60 15.95
CA ARG A 88 18.35 12.65 16.32
C ARG A 88 19.28 12.10 15.23
N ARG A 89 18.86 11.03 14.54
CA ARG A 89 19.69 10.32 13.56
C ARG A 89 19.33 10.67 12.11
N GLY A 90 18.04 10.80 11.81
CA GLY A 90 17.54 11.17 10.51
C GLY A 90 16.07 10.77 10.35
N VAL A 91 15.49 11.15 9.22
CA VAL A 91 14.11 10.85 8.84
C VAL A 91 14.14 9.89 7.64
N VAL A 92 13.33 8.84 7.69
CA VAL A 92 13.12 7.92 6.56
C VAL A 92 11.74 8.19 5.97
N LEU A 93 11.69 8.64 4.72
CA LEU A 93 10.45 8.81 3.99
C LEU A 93 10.09 7.51 3.28
N ALA A 94 8.99 6.89 3.71
CA ALA A 94 8.41 5.68 3.12
C ALA A 94 6.89 5.84 2.96
N SER A 95 6.46 7.02 2.52
CA SER A 95 5.06 7.48 2.51
C SER A 95 4.29 7.14 1.21
N GLY A 96 4.82 6.24 0.38
CA GLY A 96 4.21 5.91 -0.91
C GLY A 96 4.46 6.97 -2.00
N GLY A 97 3.68 6.86 -3.08
CA GLY A 97 3.77 7.72 -4.27
C GLY A 97 2.76 8.87 -4.27
N PHE A 98 2.41 9.31 -5.49
CA PHE A 98 1.48 10.41 -5.75
C PHE A 98 0.30 9.99 -6.64
N GLU A 99 -0.01 8.69 -6.69
CA GLU A 99 -1.02 8.14 -7.60
C GLU A 99 -2.45 8.66 -7.36
N HIS A 100 -2.73 9.22 -6.18
CA HIS A 100 -4.01 9.90 -5.85
C HIS A 100 -3.91 11.43 -5.88
N ASN A 101 -2.78 12.00 -6.33
CA ASN A 101 -2.61 13.44 -6.52
C ASN A 101 -2.76 13.80 -8.00
N LEU A 102 -3.94 14.29 -8.39
CA LEU A 102 -4.24 14.61 -9.79
C LEU A 102 -3.31 15.68 -10.36
N ASP A 103 -2.91 16.66 -9.56
CA ASP A 103 -2.06 17.77 -10.02
C ASP A 103 -0.63 17.30 -10.29
N MET A 104 -0.02 16.55 -9.37
CA MET A 104 1.31 15.95 -9.63
C MET A 104 1.26 15.00 -10.83
N ARG A 105 0.16 14.25 -11.00
CA ARG A 105 0.06 13.37 -12.17
C ARG A 105 -0.05 14.14 -13.48
N ARG A 106 -0.75 15.29 -13.49
CA ARG A 106 -0.81 16.17 -14.66
C ARG A 106 0.53 16.85 -14.95
N GLU A 107 1.29 17.11 -13.90
CA GLU A 107 2.63 17.68 -13.99
C GLU A 107 3.63 16.71 -14.64
N TYR A 108 3.61 15.43 -14.27
CA TYR A 108 4.64 14.48 -14.70
C TYR A 108 4.21 13.46 -15.77
N PHE A 109 2.92 13.12 -15.93
CA PHE A 109 2.49 12.15 -16.94
C PHE A 109 1.91 12.80 -18.19
N ALA A 110 2.21 12.20 -19.36
CA ALA A 110 1.55 12.51 -20.62
C ALA A 110 0.27 11.69 -20.81
N GLY A 111 -0.76 12.28 -21.42
CA GLY A 111 -1.99 11.59 -21.84
C GLY A 111 -3.20 11.84 -20.91
N PRO A 112 -4.26 11.02 -21.00
CA PRO A 112 -5.44 11.17 -20.16
C PRO A 112 -5.10 10.83 -18.69
N VAL A 113 -4.89 11.87 -17.89
CA VAL A 113 -4.57 11.75 -16.47
C VAL A 113 -5.83 11.82 -15.62
N THR A 114 -6.07 10.76 -14.83
CA THR A 114 -7.05 10.73 -13.74
C THR A 114 -6.54 9.82 -12.62
N THR A 115 -7.14 9.93 -11.44
CA THR A 115 -6.89 9.06 -10.28
C THR A 115 -7.88 7.88 -10.25
N ASP A 116 -8.96 7.91 -11.01
CA ASP A 116 -10.06 6.93 -10.95
C ASP A 116 -9.65 5.46 -11.15
N TRP A 117 -8.56 5.21 -11.90
CA TRP A 117 -8.12 3.87 -12.26
C TRP A 117 -6.98 3.35 -11.39
N THR A 118 -6.45 4.15 -10.47
CA THR A 118 -5.40 3.67 -9.56
C THR A 118 -5.98 2.72 -8.53
N VAL A 119 -5.20 1.68 -8.20
CA VAL A 119 -5.48 0.77 -7.07
C VAL A 119 -4.55 1.01 -5.88
N GLY A 120 -3.74 2.07 -5.95
CA GLY A 120 -2.87 2.50 -4.86
C GLY A 120 -3.65 3.01 -3.64
N SER A 121 -2.93 3.20 -2.54
CA SER A 121 -3.51 3.67 -1.28
C SER A 121 -4.02 5.10 -1.44
N ALA A 122 -5.26 5.37 -1.01
CA ALA A 122 -5.85 6.72 -1.07
C ALA A 122 -5.01 7.81 -0.38
N GLY A 123 -4.16 7.43 0.59
CA GLY A 123 -3.25 8.35 1.27
C GLY A 123 -1.97 8.69 0.51
N ASN A 124 -1.76 8.13 -0.69
CA ASN A 124 -0.55 8.37 -1.48
C ASN A 124 -0.75 9.59 -2.37
N THR A 125 -0.49 10.76 -1.79
CA THR A 125 -0.67 12.09 -2.42
C THR A 125 0.66 12.78 -2.75
N GLY A 126 1.79 12.10 -2.60
CA GLY A 126 3.11 12.65 -2.93
C GLY A 126 3.75 13.51 -1.85
N ASP A 127 3.21 13.53 -0.62
CA ASP A 127 3.65 14.44 0.45
C ASP A 127 5.15 14.30 0.76
N GLY A 128 5.64 13.05 0.86
CA GLY A 128 7.06 12.77 1.09
C GLY A 128 7.95 13.20 -0.07
N ILE A 129 7.50 13.02 -1.31
CA ILE A 129 8.24 13.44 -2.51
C ILE A 129 8.40 14.96 -2.50
N ARG A 130 7.28 15.70 -2.35
CA ARG A 130 7.29 17.17 -2.26
C ARG A 130 8.08 17.68 -1.06
N ALA A 131 8.08 16.96 0.05
CA ALA A 131 8.87 17.32 1.22
C ALA A 131 10.39 17.18 0.96
N GLY A 132 10.79 16.13 0.25
CA GLY A 132 12.17 15.94 -0.21
C GLY A 132 12.59 17.02 -1.22
N GLU A 133 11.77 17.25 -2.25
CA GLU A 133 12.03 18.27 -3.28
C GLU A 133 12.21 19.67 -2.66
N ARG A 134 11.38 20.05 -1.70
CA ARG A 134 11.48 21.34 -0.97
C ARG A 134 12.81 21.53 -0.24
N VAL A 135 13.51 20.46 0.13
CA VAL A 135 14.85 20.53 0.76
C VAL A 135 15.98 20.24 -0.24
N GLY A 136 15.68 20.26 -1.54
CA GLY A 136 16.66 20.12 -2.61
C GLY A 136 16.97 18.67 -3.02
N ALA A 137 16.12 17.70 -2.67
CA ALA A 137 16.28 16.34 -3.18
C ALA A 137 16.02 16.29 -4.69
N ALA A 138 16.85 15.54 -5.42
CA ALA A 138 16.59 15.25 -6.83
C ALA A 138 15.39 14.30 -6.96
N LEU A 139 14.63 14.48 -8.04
CA LEU A 139 13.54 13.60 -8.44
C LEU A 139 13.95 12.83 -9.69
N ASP A 140 13.45 11.61 -9.83
CA ASP A 140 13.69 10.75 -10.99
C ASP A 140 12.50 9.81 -11.20
N LEU A 141 12.32 9.33 -12.43
CA LEU A 141 11.22 8.43 -12.84
C LEU A 141 9.82 8.93 -12.47
N MET A 142 9.63 10.25 -12.43
CA MET A 142 8.35 10.88 -12.07
C MET A 142 7.28 10.68 -13.15
N ASP A 143 7.69 10.36 -14.37
CA ASP A 143 6.84 10.06 -15.52
C ASP A 143 6.52 8.56 -15.67
N ASP A 144 6.92 7.73 -14.70
CA ASP A 144 6.67 6.28 -14.71
C ASP A 144 5.87 5.81 -13.48
N ALA A 145 5.28 4.62 -13.59
CA ALA A 145 4.51 3.99 -12.54
C ALA A 145 4.63 2.47 -12.60
N TRP A 146 4.20 1.79 -11.54
CA TRP A 146 3.99 0.35 -11.62
C TRP A 146 2.69 0.05 -12.38
N TRP A 147 2.81 0.00 -13.71
CA TRP A 147 1.68 -0.19 -14.60
C TRP A 147 1.15 -1.62 -14.60
N GLY A 148 -0.16 -1.73 -14.79
CA GLY A 148 -0.78 -3.00 -15.13
C GLY A 148 -2.26 -2.88 -15.46
N PRO A 149 -2.83 -3.93 -16.05
CA PRO A 149 -4.22 -3.94 -16.49
C PRO A 149 -5.17 -3.85 -15.29
N ALA A 150 -6.14 -2.94 -15.39
CA ALA A 150 -7.18 -2.75 -14.40
C ALA A 150 -8.55 -2.67 -15.06
N VAL A 151 -9.56 -3.26 -14.42
CA VAL A 151 -10.95 -3.19 -14.84
C VAL A 151 -11.67 -2.20 -13.93
N ARG A 152 -12.33 -1.21 -14.51
CA ARG A 152 -13.16 -0.28 -13.74
C ARG A 152 -14.33 -1.05 -13.13
N ASN A 153 -14.50 -0.90 -11.82
CA ASN A 153 -15.62 -1.49 -11.09
C ASN A 153 -16.66 -0.39 -10.80
N PRO A 154 -17.90 -0.48 -11.33
CA PRO A 154 -18.94 0.51 -11.05
C PRO A 154 -19.35 0.59 -9.57
N GLU A 155 -19.17 -0.50 -8.81
CA GLU A 155 -19.64 -0.63 -7.43
C GLU A 155 -18.53 -0.49 -6.39
N GLY A 156 -17.29 -0.20 -6.80
CA GLY A 156 -16.15 -0.19 -5.89
C GLY A 156 -14.83 0.24 -6.53
N PRO A 157 -13.69 0.02 -5.85
CA PRO A 157 -12.39 0.37 -6.41
C PRO A 157 -12.09 -0.48 -7.65
N PRO A 158 -11.26 0.02 -8.59
CA PRO A 158 -10.83 -0.73 -9.75
C PRO A 158 -10.22 -2.08 -9.36
N PHE A 159 -10.46 -3.09 -10.18
CA PHE A 159 -9.89 -4.41 -9.99
C PHE A 159 -8.58 -4.52 -10.78
N PHE A 160 -7.45 -4.70 -10.08
CA PHE A 160 -6.15 -4.85 -10.72
C PHE A 160 -5.85 -6.32 -11.02
N CYS A 161 -5.63 -6.62 -12.29
CA CYS A 161 -5.53 -7.97 -12.84
C CYS A 161 -4.16 -8.62 -12.57
N VAL A 162 -3.89 -9.00 -11.32
CA VAL A 162 -2.61 -9.65 -10.93
C VAL A 162 -2.55 -11.11 -11.37
N ALA A 163 -3.59 -11.88 -11.06
CA ALA A 163 -3.60 -13.33 -11.29
C ALA A 163 -4.07 -13.65 -12.72
N GLU A 164 -4.98 -12.82 -13.22
CA GLU A 164 -5.61 -12.91 -14.53
C GLU A 164 -4.56 -12.76 -15.62
N ARG A 165 -3.59 -11.85 -15.46
CA ARG A 165 -2.47 -11.69 -16.40
C ARG A 165 -1.54 -12.89 -16.51
N SER A 166 -1.63 -13.83 -15.57
CA SER A 166 -0.82 -15.06 -15.56
C SER A 166 -1.62 -16.31 -15.97
N GLN A 167 -2.89 -16.17 -16.35
CA GLN A 167 -3.70 -17.32 -16.76
C GLN A 167 -3.33 -17.80 -18.17
N PRO A 168 -3.30 -19.12 -18.43
CA PRO A 168 -3.09 -19.65 -19.77
C PRO A 168 -4.10 -19.10 -20.77
N GLY A 169 -3.62 -18.63 -21.93
CA GLY A 169 -4.45 -18.06 -22.98
C GLY A 169 -4.89 -16.61 -22.75
N ALA A 170 -4.45 -15.96 -21.67
CA ALA A 170 -4.68 -14.53 -21.47
C ALA A 170 -3.80 -13.69 -22.40
N ILE A 171 -4.42 -12.74 -23.11
CA ILE A 171 -3.75 -11.65 -23.81
C ILE A 171 -4.23 -10.36 -23.17
N LEU A 172 -3.32 -9.60 -22.56
CA LEU A 172 -3.59 -8.25 -22.06
C LEU A 172 -2.68 -7.29 -22.80
N VAL A 173 -3.28 -6.26 -23.39
CA VAL A 173 -2.63 -5.20 -24.17
C VAL A 173 -2.90 -3.89 -23.47
#